data_AF-A0A1V3WPT6-F1
#
_entry.id   AF-A0A1V3WPT6-F1
#
_cell.length_a   1.000
_cell.length_b   1.000
_cell.length_c   1.000
_cell.angle_alpha   90.00
_cell.angle_beta   90.00
_cell.angle_gamma   90.00
#
_symmetry.space_group_name_H-M   'P 1'
#
loop_
_entity.id
_entity.type
_entity.pdbx_description
1 polymer ?
#
loop_
_entity_poly.entity_id
_entity_poly.type
_entity_poly.pdbx_seq_one_letter_code
_entity_poly.pdbx_strand_id
1 'polypeptide(L)' 'MTPDAQRRYNDEIQAAMEGKVWLACTNYFRHPSGKVVTQLPYSGRTFFERTRALVPGDYWIQ' A
#
# COMPACT_ATOMS: atom_id res chain seq x y z
N MET A 1 12.64 -6.34 -4.44
CA MET A 1 11.35 -6.83 -3.94
C MET A 1 10.76 -7.77 -4.99
N THR A 2 10.18 -8.89 -4.61
CA THR A 2 9.58 -9.84 -5.56
C THR A 2 8.26 -9.30 -6.12
N PRO A 3 7.86 -9.67 -7.35
CA PRO A 3 6.56 -9.28 -7.90
C PRO A 3 5.37 -9.73 -7.04
N ASP A 4 5.46 -10.88 -6.37
CA ASP A 4 4.42 -11.39 -5.47
C ASP A 4 4.31 -10.55 -4.20
N ALA A 5 5.43 -10.16 -3.60
CA ALA A 5 5.43 -9.23 -2.47
C ALA A 5 4.82 -7.88 -2.86
N GLN A 6 5.12 -7.39 -4.08
CA GLN A 6 4.52 -6.16 -4.61
C GLN A 6 2.99 -6.26 -4.73
N ARG A 7 2.50 -7.35 -5.32
CA ARG A 7 1.06 -7.59 -5.50
C ARG A 7 0.36 -7.68 -4.15
N ARG A 8 0.85 -8.55 -3.27
CA ARG A 8 0.31 -8.73 -1.92
C ARG A 8 0.20 -7.41 -1.15
N TYR A 9 1.26 -6.59 -1.18
CA TYR A 9 1.23 -5.26 -0.55
C TYR A 9 0.17 -4.35 -1.20
N ASN A 10 0.12 -4.27 -2.54
CA ASN A 10 -0.85 -3.42 -3.23
C ASN A 10 -2.29 -3.85 -2.94
N ASP A 11 -2.60 -5.14 -3.02
CA ASP A 11 -3.95 -5.67 -2.82
C ASP A 11 -4.44 -5.36 -1.40
N GLU A 12 -3.58 -5.56 -0.40
CA GLU A 12 -3.89 -5.24 0.99
C GLU A 12 -4.14 -3.74 1.19
N ILE A 13 -3.26 -2.88 0.65
CA ILE A 13 -3.41 -1.43 0.78
C ILE A 13 -4.70 -0.97 0.10
N GLN A 14 -5.03 -1.47 -1.10
CA GLN A 14 -6.26 -1.07 -1.79
C GLN A 14 -7.51 -1.54 -1.04
N ALA A 15 -7.54 -2.76 -0.52
CA ALA A 15 -8.66 -3.25 0.29
C ALA A 15 -8.87 -2.37 1.53
N ALA A 16 -7.79 -1.96 2.19
CA ALA A 16 -7.86 -1.08 3.36
C ALA A 16 -8.30 0.37 3.06
N MET A 17 -8.36 0.78 1.77
CA MET A 17 -8.92 2.07 1.37
C MET A 17 -10.46 2.08 1.39
N GLU A 18 -11.12 0.92 1.38
CA GLU A 18 -12.57 0.83 1.36
C GLU A 18 -13.19 1.58 2.56
N GLY A 19 -14.20 2.40 2.27
CA GLY A 19 -14.85 3.26 3.26
C GLY A 19 -14.02 4.45 3.75
N LYS A 20 -12.85 4.74 3.17
CA LYS A 20 -12.07 5.96 3.48
C LYS A 20 -12.39 7.10 2.52
N VAL A 21 -12.24 8.33 3.01
CA VAL A 21 -12.53 9.57 2.25
C VAL A 21 -11.77 9.68 0.94
N TRP A 22 -10.60 9.06 0.80
CA TRP A 22 -9.82 9.10 -0.43
C TRP A 22 -10.53 8.46 -1.63
N LEU A 23 -11.45 7.52 -1.41
CA LEU A 23 -12.26 6.95 -2.49
C LEU A 23 -13.43 7.85 -2.91
N ALA A 24 -13.82 8.80 -2.06
CA ALA A 24 -14.88 9.77 -2.35
C ALA A 24 -14.37 11.02 -3.10
N CYS A 25 -13.05 11.16 -3.26
CA CYS A 25 -12.42 12.32 -3.89
C CYS A 25 -11.80 11.97 -5.25
N THR A 26 -11.78 12.95 -6.15
CA THR A 26 -11.00 12.91 -7.39
C THR A 26 -9.88 13.94 -7.27
N ASN A 27 -8.67 13.47 -6.97
CA ASN A 27 -7.50 14.31 -6.71
C ASN A 27 -6.21 13.57 -7.12
N TYR A 28 -5.05 14.23 -7.07
CA TYR A 28 -3.75 13.72 -7.51
C TYR A 28 -3.37 12.36 -6.92
N PHE A 29 -3.89 12.02 -5.74
CA PHE A 29 -3.63 10.75 -5.06
C PHE A 29 -4.44 9.56 -5.62
N ARG A 30 -5.33 9.78 -6.59
CA ARG A 30 -6.21 8.75 -7.16
C ARG A 30 -6.14 8.74 -8.69
N HIS A 31 -5.74 7.61 -9.25
CA HIS A 31 -5.72 7.38 -10.70
C HIS A 31 -7.15 7.24 -11.25
N PRO A 32 -7.43 7.61 -12.52
CA PRO A 32 -8.76 7.42 -13.14
C PRO A 32 -9.31 5.99 -13.08
N SER A 33 -8.46 4.97 -12.93
CA SER A 33 -8.89 3.59 -12.68
C SER A 33 -9.52 3.35 -11.30
N GLY A 34 -9.55 4.38 -10.45
CA GLY A 34 -10.05 4.32 -9.08
C GLY A 34 -8.98 3.98 -8.04
N LYS A 35 -7.80 3.51 -8.47
CA LYS A 35 -6.70 3.14 -7.58
C LYS A 35 -6.16 4.36 -6.83
N VAL A 36 -6.04 4.26 -5.51
CA VAL A 36 -5.31 5.25 -4.70
C VAL A 36 -3.83 4.94 -4.78
N VAL A 37 -3.01 5.91 -5.18
CA VAL A 37 -1.61 5.70 -5.59
C VAL A 37 -0.57 6.24 -4.63
N THR A 38 -0.91 7.17 -3.74
CA THR A 38 0.06 7.81 -2.82
C THR A 38 -0.28 7.65 -1.33
N GLN A 39 -1.48 7.23 -0.97
CA GLN A 39 -1.91 7.18 0.43
C GLN A 39 -1.63 5.82 1.08
N LEU A 40 -1.46 5.84 2.41
CA LEU A 40 -1.40 4.66 3.26
C LEU A 40 -2.56 4.73 4.27
N PRO A 41 -3.47 3.73 4.32
CA PRO A 41 -4.67 3.75 5.16
C PRO A 41 -4.40 3.33 6.61
N TYR A 42 -3.19 3.60 7.10
CA TYR A 42 -2.72 3.16 8.41
C TYR A 42 -1.96 4.27 9.15
N SER A 43 -1.85 4.12 10.47
CA SER A 43 -1.11 5.04 11.30
C SER A 43 0.40 5.00 11.03
N GLY A 44 1.11 6.07 11.40
CA GLY A 44 2.58 6.10 11.36
C GLY A 44 3.24 5.01 12.21
N ARG A 45 2.62 4.61 13.33
CA ARG A 45 3.08 3.47 14.14
C ARG A 45 2.95 2.16 13.37
N THR A 46 1.82 1.93 12.71
CA THR A 46 1.61 0.73 11.88
C THR A 46 2.60 0.68 10.73
N PHE A 47 2.89 1.83 10.11
CA PHE A 47 3.94 1.93 9.10
C PHE A 47 5.30 1.49 9.67
N PHE A 48 5.72 2.10 10.79
CA PHE A 48 6.98 1.75 11.45
C PHE A 48 7.09 0.25 11.76
N GLU A 49 6.08 -0.34 12.39
CA GLU A 49 6.10 -1.76 12.74
C GLU A 49 6.21 -2.68 11.52
N ARG A 50 5.61 -2.29 10.40
CA ARG A 50 5.63 -3.07 9.16
C ARG A 50 6.94 -2.92 8.38
N THR A 51 7.64 -1.81 8.54
CA THR A 51 8.84 -1.50 7.74
C THR A 51 10.14 -1.53 8.55
N ARG A 52 10.08 -1.76 9.87
CA ARG A 52 11.29 -1.77 10.74
C ARG A 52 12.27 -2.90 10.47
N ALA A 53 11.86 -3.93 9.75
CA ALA A 53 12.72 -5.05 9.35
C ALA A 53 12.30 -5.55 7.96
N LEU A 54 13.26 -6.11 7.22
CA LEU A 54 12.98 -6.77 5.95
C LEU A 54 12.37 -8.15 6.21
N VAL A 55 11.39 -8.53 5.41
CA VAL A 55 10.82 -9.88 5.41
C VAL A 55 11.66 -10.75 4.47
N PRO A 56 12.32 -11.82 4.96
CA PRO A 56 13.02 -12.76 4.09
C PRO A 56 12.06 -13.35 3.04
N GLY A 57 12.52 -13.44 1.78
CA GLY A 57 11.70 -13.92 0.66
C GLY A 57 10.89 -12.83 -0.06
N ASP A 58 10.67 -11.67 0.56
CA ASP A 58 10.05 -10.52 -0.14
C ASP A 58 11.03 -9.75 -1.02
N TYR A 59 12.32 -10.07 -0.93
CA TYR A 59 13.40 -9.38 -1.65
C TYR A 59 14.27 -10.38 -2.40
N TRP A 60 14.67 -10.00 -3.62
CA TRP A 60 15.78 -10.63 -4.30
C TRP A 60 17.08 -10.12 -3.67
N ILE A 61 17.95 -11.04 -3.31
CA ILE A 61 19.31 -10.72 -2.86
C ILE A 61 20.17 -10.72 -4.13
N GLN A 62 20.81 -9.59 -4.41
CA GLN A 62 21.80 -9.43 -5.48
C GLN A 62 23.20 -9.48 -4.89
#